data_AF-A0A818QP82-F1
#
_entry.id   AF-A0A818QP82-F1
#
_cell.length_a   1.000
_cell.length_b   1.000
_cell.length_c   1.000
_cell.angle_alpha   90.00
_cell.angle_beta   90.00
_cell.angle_gamma   90.00
#
_symmetry.space_group_name_H-M   'P 1'
#
loop_
_entity.id
_entity.type
_entity.pdbx_description
1 polymer ?
#
loop_
_entity_poly.entity_id
_entity_poly.type
_entity_poly.pdbx_seq_one_letter_code
_entity_poly.pdbx_strand_id
1 'polypeptide(L)'
;MNRKYPLLLNPIYKDPTAEDIYNELNIRYRVCFKFVKKSDEEEHICVCNRPRKAHKSTDIELQDTKWDMLRNTYEELNPAHGRLQNGALFTQLALDTSEGKVERILLDVWKITKPRLIMSIIGGAKYFILSDRLETNFINGIIDVALKSDAWLITNGYNIGIVQVVGQAINKVKLTQPKKSITAIGICKWGSVKNVEELIQPLPRNHQKMMDNYNMIISDEKVKKRESGQRDLEMNHSHYLMLDDGTLRHYDTGDYRTRLCVHMAKLQHEIDFPVPVVTIVVEGGRDTITNIY
;
A
#
# COMPACT_ATOMS: atom_id res chain seq x y z
N MET A 1 5.88 9.73 28.36
CA MET A 1 7.04 8.84 28.13
C MET A 1 7.11 8.55 26.63
N ASN A 2 7.91 9.34 25.90
CA ASN A 2 8.10 9.17 24.46
C ASN A 2 8.93 7.90 24.22
N ARG A 3 8.28 6.80 23.83
CA ARG A 3 8.98 5.61 23.32
C ARG A 3 9.56 5.99 21.96
N LYS A 4 10.83 6.38 21.93
CA LYS A 4 11.64 6.40 20.71
C LYS A 4 11.70 4.95 20.22
N TYR A 5 11.00 4.63 19.14
CA TYR A 5 11.24 3.41 18.39
C TYR A 5 12.69 3.50 17.88
N PRO A 6 13.60 2.59 18.28
CA PRO A 6 14.92 2.58 17.71
C PRO A 6 14.78 2.19 16.23
N LEU A 7 14.98 3.17 15.35
CA LEU A 7 15.24 2.92 13.95
C LEU A 7 16.47 2.02 13.90
N LEU A 8 16.29 0.74 13.60
CA LEU A 8 17.40 -0.11 13.18
C LEU A 8 17.79 0.38 11.79
N LEU A 9 18.59 1.45 11.75
CA LEU A 9 19.24 1.91 10.54
C LEU A 9 20.16 0.78 10.08
N ASN A 10 19.87 0.26 8.88
CA ASN A 10 20.75 -0.71 8.24
C ASN A 10 22.00 0.06 7.76
N PRO A 11 23.20 -0.20 8.31
CA PRO A 11 24.39 0.63 8.10
C PRO A 11 24.94 0.66 6.66
N ILE A 12 24.33 -0.10 5.74
CA ILE A 12 24.75 -0.22 4.34
C ILE A 12 24.19 0.93 3.48
N TYR A 13 23.04 1.51 3.85
CA TYR A 13 22.41 2.58 3.06
C TYR A 13 22.57 3.94 3.74
N LYS A 14 23.14 4.91 3.01
CA LYS A 14 23.10 6.32 3.41
C LYS A 14 21.64 6.77 3.45
N ASP A 15 21.27 7.66 4.38
CA ASP A 15 19.94 8.27 4.38
C ASP A 15 19.68 8.98 3.04
N PRO A 16 18.42 8.97 2.54
CA PRO A 16 18.09 9.65 1.29
C PRO A 16 18.30 11.16 1.42
N THR A 17 18.78 11.79 0.35
CA THR A 17 18.92 13.25 0.31
C THR A 17 17.56 13.93 0.10
N ALA A 18 17.48 15.24 0.35
CA ALA A 18 16.26 16.01 0.04
C ALA A 18 15.95 16.01 -1.47
N GLU A 19 16.97 15.85 -2.32
CA GLU A 19 16.83 15.73 -3.76
C GLU A 19 16.28 14.35 -4.16
N ASP A 20 16.79 13.26 -3.57
CA ASP A 20 16.25 11.91 -3.81
C ASP A 20 14.76 11.84 -3.46
N ILE A 21 14.40 12.36 -2.28
CA ILE A 21 13.01 12.41 -1.81
C ILE A 21 12.18 13.25 -2.78
N TYR A 22 12.67 14.43 -3.18
CA TYR A 22 11.93 15.29 -4.10
C TYR A 22 11.68 14.66 -5.45
N ASN A 23 12.73 14.11 -6.05
CA ASN A 23 12.64 13.50 -7.37
C ASN A 23 11.69 12.31 -7.36
N GLU A 24 11.71 11.50 -6.30
CA GLU A 24 10.94 10.26 -6.25
C GLU A 24 9.56 10.36 -5.60
N LEU A 25 9.33 11.27 -4.65
CA LEU A 25 8.03 11.48 -4.00
C LEU A 25 7.23 12.67 -4.54
N ASN A 26 7.75 13.41 -5.53
CA ASN A 26 6.94 14.34 -6.33
C ASN A 26 6.05 13.58 -7.34
N ILE A 27 5.17 12.75 -6.79
CA ILE A 27 4.25 11.88 -7.51
C ILE A 27 2.88 12.53 -7.64
N ARG A 28 2.06 11.95 -8.51
CA ARG A 28 0.71 12.40 -8.77
C ARG A 28 -0.30 11.38 -8.25
N TYR A 29 -1.48 11.87 -7.91
CA TYR A 29 -2.65 11.04 -7.58
C TYR A 29 -3.80 11.38 -8.54
N ARG A 30 -4.87 10.58 -8.52
CA ARG A 30 -5.98 10.69 -9.47
C ARG A 30 -7.21 11.31 -8.81
N VAL A 31 -7.84 12.26 -9.49
CA VAL A 31 -9.08 12.91 -9.05
C VAL A 31 -10.18 12.70 -10.09
N CYS A 32 -11.27 12.04 -9.69
CA CYS A 32 -12.45 11.86 -10.55
C CYS A 32 -13.17 13.20 -10.77
N PHE A 33 -13.32 13.63 -12.03
CA PHE A 33 -13.91 14.93 -12.39
C PHE A 33 -15.17 14.85 -13.24
N LYS A 34 -15.38 13.70 -13.92
CA LYS A 34 -16.57 13.42 -14.75
C LYS A 34 -17.50 12.49 -13.99
N PHE A 35 -18.76 12.90 -13.81
CA PHE A 35 -19.78 12.07 -13.19
C PHE A 35 -20.18 10.92 -14.13
N VAL A 36 -20.20 9.69 -13.61
CA VAL A 36 -20.73 8.50 -14.30
C VAL A 36 -21.67 7.79 -13.33
N LYS A 37 -22.95 7.71 -13.67
CA LYS A 37 -23.99 7.09 -12.84
C LYS A 37 -23.60 5.67 -12.45
N LYS A 38 -23.68 5.34 -11.15
CA LYS A 38 -23.28 4.03 -10.63
C LYS A 38 -24.28 2.91 -10.97
N SER A 39 -25.57 3.16 -10.76
CA SER A 39 -26.67 2.25 -11.09
C SER A 39 -27.98 3.04 -11.16
N ASP A 40 -29.04 2.41 -11.66
CA ASP A 40 -30.38 3.01 -11.70
C ASP A 40 -30.97 3.30 -10.31
N GLU A 41 -30.63 2.48 -9.32
CA GLU A 41 -31.04 2.66 -7.92
C GLU A 41 -30.22 3.75 -7.20
N GLU A 42 -28.97 3.97 -7.59
CA GLU A 42 -28.06 4.95 -6.99
C GLU A 42 -27.77 6.12 -7.95
N GLU A 43 -28.82 6.75 -8.49
CA GLU A 43 -28.70 7.72 -9.60
C GLU A 43 -27.91 9.01 -9.28
N HIS A 44 -27.77 9.35 -8.00
CA HIS A 44 -27.02 10.52 -7.55
C HIS A 44 -25.58 10.21 -7.12
N ILE A 45 -25.17 8.94 -7.21
CA ILE A 45 -23.84 8.45 -6.85
C ILE A 45 -23.07 8.07 -8.10
N CYS A 46 -21.82 8.53 -8.17
CA CYS A 46 -20.90 8.18 -9.25
C CYS A 46 -20.30 6.79 -9.01
N VAL A 47 -19.85 6.10 -10.07
CA VAL A 47 -19.05 4.86 -9.97
C VAL A 47 -17.86 5.01 -9.02
N CYS A 48 -17.26 6.20 -8.92
CA CYS A 48 -16.18 6.50 -7.97
C CYS A 48 -16.62 6.59 -6.49
N ASN A 49 -17.90 6.31 -6.19
CA ASN A 49 -18.57 6.40 -4.89
C ASN A 49 -18.62 7.81 -4.26
N ARG A 50 -18.50 8.87 -5.07
CA ARG A 50 -18.76 10.26 -4.66
C ARG A 50 -20.10 10.78 -5.21
N PRO A 51 -20.77 11.72 -4.52
CA PRO A 51 -22.03 12.30 -5.02
C PRO A 51 -21.80 13.17 -6.26
N ARG A 52 -22.85 13.41 -7.06
CA ARG A 52 -22.78 14.23 -8.29
C ARG A 52 -22.10 15.58 -8.08
N LYS A 53 -22.41 16.29 -6.99
CA LYS A 53 -21.84 17.59 -6.62
C LYS A 53 -20.31 17.62 -6.43
N ALA A 54 -19.66 16.47 -6.31
CA ALA A 54 -18.20 16.38 -6.15
C ALA A 54 -17.44 16.48 -7.48
N HIS A 55 -18.13 16.57 -8.62
CA HIS A 55 -17.55 16.53 -9.96
C HIS A 55 -17.67 17.90 -10.63
N LYS A 56 -16.63 18.33 -11.35
CA LYS A 56 -16.59 19.61 -12.07
C LYS A 56 -17.42 19.58 -13.37
N SER A 57 -17.43 18.44 -14.06
CA SER A 57 -18.21 18.24 -15.28
C SER A 57 -19.53 17.54 -14.93
N THR A 58 -20.57 18.33 -14.64
CA THR A 58 -21.94 17.83 -14.36
C THR A 58 -22.82 17.69 -15.60
N ASP A 59 -22.42 18.34 -16.71
CA ASP A 59 -23.32 18.72 -17.80
C ASP A 59 -23.03 18.04 -19.14
N ILE A 60 -22.07 17.12 -19.17
CA ILE A 60 -21.80 16.36 -20.38
C ILE A 60 -22.63 15.08 -20.32
N GLU A 61 -23.85 15.13 -20.84
CA GLU A 61 -24.70 13.99 -21.23
C GLU A 61 -24.06 13.14 -22.35
N LEU A 62 -22.74 12.91 -22.30
CA LEU A 62 -22.13 11.91 -23.15
C LEU A 62 -22.52 10.56 -22.56
N GLN A 63 -23.16 9.76 -23.41
CA GLN A 63 -23.62 8.38 -23.25
C GLN A 63 -22.55 7.36 -22.82
N ASP A 64 -21.41 7.80 -22.27
CA ASP A 64 -20.40 6.94 -21.66
C ASP A 64 -20.98 6.35 -20.37
N THR A 65 -21.57 5.17 -20.50
CA THR A 65 -22.12 4.39 -19.38
C THR A 65 -21.04 3.66 -18.59
N LYS A 66 -19.81 3.59 -19.09
CA LYS A 66 -18.70 2.87 -18.46
C LYS A 66 -17.64 3.84 -17.94
N TRP A 67 -17.39 3.77 -16.64
CA TRP A 67 -16.30 4.52 -16.00
C TRP A 67 -14.94 3.91 -16.36
N ASP A 68 -14.00 4.78 -16.69
CA ASP A 68 -12.60 4.46 -16.98
C ASP A 68 -11.70 5.47 -16.27
N MET A 69 -10.66 4.97 -15.59
CA MET A 69 -9.78 5.82 -14.79
C MET A 69 -9.14 6.93 -15.63
N LEU A 70 -8.59 6.61 -16.81
CA LEU A 70 -7.83 7.57 -17.61
C LEU A 70 -8.74 8.63 -18.26
N ARG A 71 -10.00 8.28 -18.56
CA ARG A 71 -10.97 9.20 -19.18
C ARG A 71 -11.74 10.04 -18.16
N ASN A 72 -11.99 9.50 -16.97
CA ASN A 72 -12.86 10.14 -15.97
C ASN A 72 -12.10 10.83 -14.83
N THR A 73 -10.77 10.70 -14.79
CA THR A 73 -9.92 11.35 -13.78
C THR A 73 -8.88 12.28 -14.40
N TYR A 74 -8.38 13.22 -13.62
CA TYR A 74 -7.16 13.99 -13.93
C TYR A 74 -6.12 13.77 -12.83
N GLU A 75 -4.87 14.10 -13.12
CA GLU A 75 -3.77 14.01 -12.16
C GLU A 75 -3.53 15.31 -11.42
N GLU A 76 -3.23 15.22 -10.13
CA GLU A 76 -2.85 16.35 -9.28
C GLU A 76 -1.63 15.98 -8.40
N LEU A 77 -0.91 17.00 -7.92
CA LEU A 77 0.27 16.80 -7.07
C LEU A 77 -0.13 16.12 -5.76
N ASN A 78 0.61 15.09 -5.36
CA ASN A 78 0.32 14.34 -4.16
C ASN A 78 1.16 14.77 -2.94
N PRO A 79 0.54 15.31 -1.88
CA PRO A 79 1.23 15.58 -0.62
C PRO A 79 1.17 14.43 0.40
N ALA A 80 0.49 13.32 0.12
CA ALA A 80 0.32 12.20 1.03
C ALA A 80 1.48 11.19 0.90
N HIS A 81 2.52 11.43 1.68
CA HIS A 81 3.66 10.54 1.90
C HIS A 81 4.26 10.83 3.27
N GLY A 82 5.00 9.91 3.86
CA GLY A 82 5.68 10.14 5.14
C GLY A 82 5.71 8.91 6.02
N ARG A 83 5.66 9.11 7.35
CA ARG A 83 5.68 8.02 8.33
C ARG A 83 4.38 7.95 9.11
N LEU A 84 3.83 6.76 9.27
CA LEU A 84 2.71 6.50 10.17
C LEU A 84 3.18 6.43 11.63
N GLN A 85 2.25 6.51 12.58
CA GLN A 85 2.54 6.46 14.03
C GLN A 85 3.32 5.21 14.48
N ASN A 86 3.14 4.08 13.79
CA ASN A 86 3.86 2.83 14.03
C ASN A 86 5.29 2.82 13.42
N GLY A 87 5.70 3.93 12.79
CA GLY A 87 6.98 4.08 12.10
C GLY A 87 7.01 3.60 10.65
N ALA A 88 5.90 3.04 10.14
CA ALA A 88 5.84 2.56 8.76
C ALA A 88 5.90 3.71 7.77
N LEU A 89 6.64 3.53 6.68
CA LEU A 89 6.69 4.49 5.58
C LEU A 89 5.49 4.30 4.67
N PHE A 90 4.90 5.37 4.17
CA PHE A 90 3.79 5.28 3.22
C PHE A 90 3.87 6.34 2.13
N THR A 91 3.22 6.07 1.01
CA THR A 91 2.99 7.04 -0.04
C THR A 91 1.72 6.71 -0.84
N GLN A 92 0.97 7.74 -1.21
CA GLN A 92 -0.13 7.64 -2.17
C GLN A 92 0.42 7.74 -3.60
N LEU A 93 -0.03 6.88 -4.50
CA LEU A 93 0.47 6.80 -5.88
C LEU A 93 -0.71 6.67 -6.82
N ALA A 94 -0.70 7.32 -7.98
CA ALA A 94 -1.64 6.99 -9.03
C ALA A 94 -1.55 5.49 -9.39
N LEU A 95 -2.69 4.83 -9.62
CA LEU A 95 -2.75 3.39 -9.90
C LEU A 95 -1.96 2.99 -11.15
N ASP A 96 -1.73 3.91 -12.08
CA ASP A 96 -0.93 3.72 -13.29
C ASP A 96 0.54 4.18 -13.17
N THR A 97 1.01 4.48 -11.95
CA THR A 97 2.42 4.77 -11.71
C THR A 97 3.29 3.59 -12.13
N SER A 98 4.30 3.81 -12.99
CA SER A 98 5.18 2.73 -13.48
C SER A 98 5.93 2.02 -12.34
N GLU A 99 6.20 0.72 -12.52
CA GLU A 99 6.92 -0.09 -11.53
C GLU A 99 8.33 0.43 -11.27
N GLY A 100 9.03 0.93 -12.29
CA GLY A 100 10.36 1.52 -12.14
C GLY A 100 10.37 2.79 -11.27
N LYS A 101 9.24 3.52 -11.18
CA LYS A 101 9.11 4.65 -10.24
C LYS A 101 8.99 4.12 -8.81
N VAL A 102 8.16 3.10 -8.60
CA VAL A 102 8.01 2.46 -7.29
C VAL A 102 9.31 1.80 -6.84
N GLU A 103 10.06 1.17 -7.74
CA GLU A 103 11.39 0.62 -7.45
C GLU A 103 12.31 1.69 -6.84
N ARG A 104 12.42 2.87 -7.46
CA ARG A 104 13.25 3.97 -6.91
C ARG A 104 12.73 4.48 -5.58
N ILE A 105 11.42 4.57 -5.38
CA ILE A 105 10.86 4.92 -4.07
C ILE A 105 11.29 3.88 -3.01
N LEU A 106 11.16 2.59 -3.32
CA LEU A 106 11.52 1.52 -2.41
C LEU A 106 13.03 1.50 -2.10
N LEU A 107 13.87 1.45 -3.14
CA LEU A 107 15.31 1.22 -3.00
C LEU A 107 16.10 2.50 -2.75
N ASP A 108 15.76 3.60 -3.44
CA ASP A 108 16.53 4.85 -3.37
C ASP A 108 16.02 5.80 -2.30
N VAL A 109 14.71 5.82 -1.99
CA VAL A 109 14.18 6.70 -0.93
C VAL A 109 14.00 5.96 0.38
N TRP A 110 13.25 4.86 0.40
CA TRP A 110 12.98 4.11 1.61
C TRP A 110 14.16 3.24 2.06
N LYS A 111 15.16 3.08 1.18
CA LYS A 111 16.39 2.32 1.45
C LYS A 111 16.11 0.90 1.94
N ILE A 112 15.05 0.28 1.40
CA ILE A 112 14.79 -1.12 1.73
C ILE A 112 15.80 -2.00 1.01
N THR A 113 16.37 -2.97 1.73
CA THR A 113 17.28 -3.93 1.13
C THR A 113 16.57 -4.67 0.02
N LYS A 114 17.22 -4.77 -1.14
CA LYS A 114 16.74 -5.54 -2.28
C LYS A 114 16.43 -7.00 -1.86
N PRO A 115 15.27 -7.57 -2.23
CA PRO A 115 14.84 -8.86 -1.70
C PRO A 115 15.62 -10.00 -2.33
N ARG A 116 15.93 -11.05 -1.57
CA ARG A 116 16.40 -12.33 -2.17
C ARG A 116 15.25 -13.31 -2.43
N LEU A 117 14.05 -12.98 -1.97
CA LEU A 117 12.80 -13.69 -2.20
C LEU A 117 11.64 -12.71 -2.08
N ILE A 118 10.62 -12.83 -2.92
CA ILE A 118 9.36 -12.10 -2.76
C ILE A 118 8.26 -13.11 -2.43
N MET A 119 7.58 -12.91 -1.30
CA MET A 119 6.41 -13.69 -0.90
C MET A 119 5.17 -12.80 -0.98
N SER A 120 4.34 -13.03 -2.00
CA SER A 120 3.06 -12.33 -2.17
C SER A 120 1.95 -13.13 -1.50
N ILE A 121 1.43 -12.64 -0.38
CA ILE A 121 0.34 -13.27 0.36
C ILE A 121 -0.99 -12.71 -0.10
N ILE A 122 -1.88 -13.61 -0.51
CA ILE A 122 -3.25 -13.34 -0.92
C ILE A 122 -4.15 -14.15 -0.01
N GLY A 123 -5.23 -13.57 0.47
CA GLY A 123 -6.23 -14.34 1.19
C GLY A 123 -7.59 -13.69 1.18
N GLY A 124 -8.59 -14.45 1.64
CA GLY A 124 -9.96 -13.98 1.75
C GLY A 124 -10.11 -12.82 2.76
N ALA A 125 -11.04 -11.91 2.48
CA ALA A 125 -11.40 -10.81 3.39
C ALA A 125 -12.26 -11.27 4.59
N LYS A 126 -12.70 -12.53 4.61
CA LYS A 126 -13.47 -13.13 5.71
C LYS A 126 -12.51 -13.78 6.72
N TYR A 127 -12.90 -13.78 8.00
CA TYR A 127 -12.25 -14.63 8.99
C TYR A 127 -12.37 -16.08 8.55
N PHE A 128 -11.23 -16.69 8.25
CA PHE A 128 -11.17 -18.11 7.92
C PHE A 128 -11.11 -18.94 9.20
N ILE A 129 -11.46 -20.23 9.10
CA ILE A 129 -11.34 -21.18 10.20
C ILE A 129 -10.31 -22.23 9.77
N LEU A 130 -9.03 -21.96 9.99
CA LEU A 130 -8.03 -23.01 10.06
C LEU A 130 -8.02 -23.52 11.52
N SER A 131 -7.57 -24.75 11.75
CA SER A 131 -7.27 -25.14 13.12
C SER A 131 -6.11 -24.29 13.65
N ASP A 132 -6.17 -23.89 14.92
CA ASP A 132 -5.16 -23.03 15.56
C ASP A 132 -3.73 -23.55 15.34
N ARG A 133 -3.55 -24.88 15.36
CA ARG A 133 -2.25 -25.53 15.14
C ARG A 133 -1.77 -25.37 13.70
N LEU A 134 -2.65 -25.53 12.71
CA LEU A 134 -2.29 -25.40 11.30
C LEU A 134 -1.96 -23.96 10.95
N GLU A 135 -2.79 -23.02 11.41
CA GLU A 135 -2.55 -21.58 11.25
C GLU A 135 -1.20 -21.19 11.86
N THR A 136 -0.96 -21.58 13.11
CA THR A 136 0.29 -21.27 13.81
C THR A 136 1.52 -21.81 13.07
N ASN A 137 1.48 -23.08 12.66
CA ASN A 137 2.60 -23.70 11.96
C ASN A 137 2.86 -23.03 10.60
N PHE A 138 1.79 -22.74 9.86
CA PHE A 138 1.87 -22.09 8.57
C PHE A 138 2.47 -20.68 8.68
N ILE A 139 1.97 -19.87 9.61
CA ILE A 139 2.45 -18.50 9.83
C ILE A 139 3.90 -18.51 10.33
N ASN A 140 4.25 -19.39 11.26
CA ASN A 140 5.64 -19.51 11.71
C ASN A 140 6.57 -19.88 10.54
N GLY A 141 6.14 -20.75 9.62
CA GLY A 141 6.90 -21.07 8.41
C GLY A 141 7.16 -19.84 7.54
N ILE A 142 6.14 -19.01 7.28
CA ILE A 142 6.26 -17.75 6.53
C ILE A 142 7.27 -16.82 7.21
N ILE A 143 7.13 -16.62 8.52
CA ILE A 143 7.97 -15.72 9.30
C ILE A 143 9.43 -16.22 9.33
N ASP A 144 9.64 -17.53 9.49
CA ASP A 144 10.97 -18.13 9.48
C ASP A 144 11.66 -17.95 8.12
N VAL A 145 10.94 -18.13 7.01
CA VAL A 145 11.47 -17.88 5.66
C VAL A 145 11.83 -16.41 5.49
N ALA A 146 10.95 -15.51 5.92
CA ALA A 146 11.17 -14.06 5.82
C ALA A 146 12.44 -13.62 6.59
N LEU A 147 12.65 -14.17 7.78
CA LEU A 147 13.81 -13.85 8.63
C LEU A 147 15.13 -14.44 8.13
N LYS A 148 15.11 -15.54 7.36
CA LYS A 148 16.31 -16.24 6.89
C LYS A 148 16.80 -15.77 5.51
N SER A 149 15.92 -15.16 4.72
CA SER A 149 16.13 -14.99 3.27
C SER A 149 16.02 -13.55 2.78
N ASP A 150 16.10 -12.56 3.67
CA ASP A 150 15.88 -11.13 3.35
C ASP A 150 14.65 -10.95 2.43
N ALA A 151 13.57 -11.65 2.76
CA ALA A 151 12.41 -11.73 1.88
C ALA A 151 11.52 -10.50 2.05
N TRP A 152 10.93 -10.04 0.95
CA TRP A 152 9.81 -9.10 1.03
C TRP A 152 8.51 -9.86 1.19
N LEU A 153 7.73 -9.44 2.18
CA LEU A 153 6.38 -9.91 2.40
C LEU A 153 5.41 -8.89 1.82
N ILE A 154 4.72 -9.24 0.74
CA ILE A 154 3.78 -8.34 0.06
C ILE A 154 2.36 -8.80 0.36
N THR A 155 1.52 -7.90 0.86
CA THR A 155 0.10 -8.18 1.19
C THR A 155 -0.80 -7.06 0.67
N ASN A 156 -2.11 -7.14 0.92
CA ASN A 156 -3.04 -6.03 0.67
C ASN A 156 -3.03 -4.95 1.78
N GLY A 157 -2.24 -5.12 2.84
CA GLY A 157 -2.05 -4.15 3.91
C GLY A 157 -3.25 -3.90 4.84
N TYR A 158 -4.40 -4.54 4.60
CA TYR A 158 -5.59 -4.34 5.44
C TYR A 158 -5.54 -5.23 6.68
N ASN A 159 -6.04 -4.72 7.81
CA ASN A 159 -6.15 -5.47 9.06
C ASN A 159 -7.34 -6.44 9.06
N ILE A 160 -7.31 -7.43 8.16
CA ILE A 160 -8.36 -8.45 8.00
C ILE A 160 -7.75 -9.80 7.62
N GLY A 161 -8.43 -10.89 8.01
CA GLY A 161 -8.09 -12.25 7.58
C GLY A 161 -6.64 -12.62 7.84
N ILE A 162 -5.99 -13.26 6.86
CA ILE A 162 -4.61 -13.74 6.98
C ILE A 162 -3.59 -12.64 7.26
N VAL A 163 -3.83 -11.42 6.76
CA VAL A 163 -2.92 -10.29 6.91
C VAL A 163 -2.83 -9.85 8.38
N GLN A 164 -3.94 -9.92 9.12
CA GLN A 164 -3.96 -9.66 10.55
C GLN A 164 -3.09 -10.68 11.33
N VAL A 165 -3.21 -11.96 11.01
CA VAL A 165 -2.45 -13.03 11.69
C VAL A 165 -0.95 -12.91 11.39
N VAL A 166 -0.60 -12.65 10.13
CA VAL A 166 0.77 -12.33 9.71
C VAL A 166 1.32 -11.13 10.50
N GLY A 167 0.53 -10.07 10.62
CA GLY A 167 0.89 -8.88 11.39
C GLY A 167 1.20 -9.18 12.86
N GLN A 168 0.36 -9.99 13.51
CA GLN A 168 0.60 -10.43 14.90
C GLN A 168 1.90 -11.22 15.04
N ALA A 169 2.23 -12.08 14.09
CA ALA A 169 3.46 -12.85 14.10
C ALA A 169 4.70 -11.96 13.87
N ILE A 170 4.62 -10.97 12.98
CA ILE A 170 5.65 -9.93 12.82
C ILE A 170 5.85 -9.16 14.14
N ASN A 171 4.77 -8.78 14.82
CA ASN A 171 4.85 -8.11 16.12
C ASN A 171 5.55 -8.98 17.17
N LYS A 172 5.23 -10.28 17.22
CA LYS A 172 5.90 -11.24 18.11
C LYS A 172 7.40 -11.30 17.85
N VAL A 173 7.83 -11.25 16.59
CA VAL A 173 9.26 -11.18 16.25
C VAL A 173 9.87 -9.87 16.73
N LYS A 174 9.22 -8.73 16.50
CA LYS A 174 9.71 -7.42 16.97
C LYS A 174 9.92 -7.39 18.49
N LEU A 175 9.02 -8.01 19.25
CA LEU A 175 9.09 -8.07 20.72
C LEU A 175 10.14 -9.07 21.24
N THR A 176 10.32 -10.21 20.57
CA THR A 176 11.20 -11.30 21.03
C THR A 176 12.61 -11.26 20.46
N GLN A 177 12.78 -10.71 19.27
CA GLN A 177 14.03 -10.63 18.51
C GLN A 177 14.23 -9.21 17.96
N PRO A 178 14.40 -8.20 18.81
CA PRO A 178 14.38 -6.78 18.43
C PRO A 178 15.53 -6.35 17.51
N LYS A 179 16.51 -7.20 17.24
CA LYS A 179 17.57 -6.96 16.24
C LYS A 179 17.20 -7.44 14.84
N LYS A 180 16.10 -8.18 14.70
CA LYS A 180 15.59 -8.67 13.42
C LYS A 180 14.40 -7.83 12.99
N SER A 181 14.31 -7.59 11.70
CA SER A 181 13.20 -6.91 11.06
C SER A 181 12.69 -7.74 9.88
N ILE A 182 11.42 -7.55 9.55
CA ILE A 182 10.79 -8.14 8.38
C ILE A 182 10.31 -6.98 7.51
N THR A 183 10.64 -7.02 6.22
CA THR A 183 10.13 -6.07 5.24
C THR A 183 8.75 -6.51 4.80
N ALA A 184 7.71 -5.92 5.39
CA ALA A 184 6.31 -6.18 5.07
C ALA A 184 5.71 -4.94 4.39
N ILE A 185 5.33 -5.10 3.12
CA ILE A 185 4.82 -4.05 2.23
C ILE A 185 3.34 -4.32 1.98
N GLY A 186 2.48 -3.40 2.44
CA GLY A 186 1.06 -3.41 2.11
C GLY A 186 0.80 -2.63 0.83
N ILE A 187 0.15 -3.26 -0.15
CA ILE A 187 -0.29 -2.61 -1.39
C ILE A 187 -1.81 -2.54 -1.38
N CYS A 188 -2.37 -1.34 -1.26
CA CYS A 188 -3.80 -1.16 -1.02
C CYS A 188 -4.37 0.01 -1.80
N LYS A 189 -5.70 0.12 -1.84
CA LYS A 189 -6.39 1.26 -2.46
C LYS A 189 -6.51 2.42 -1.50
N TRP A 190 -5.99 3.60 -1.87
CA TRP A 190 -6.07 4.83 -1.07
C TRP A 190 -7.50 5.11 -0.60
N GLY A 191 -8.46 5.19 -1.52
CA GLY A 191 -9.85 5.53 -1.21
C GLY A 191 -10.63 4.49 -0.38
N SER A 192 -10.04 3.34 -0.08
CA SER A 192 -10.63 2.30 0.78
C SER A 192 -10.08 2.32 2.21
N VAL A 193 -8.98 3.02 2.44
CA VAL A 193 -8.34 3.08 3.75
C VAL A 193 -9.11 4.07 4.62
N LYS A 194 -9.33 3.70 5.87
CA LYS A 194 -9.98 4.58 6.85
C LYS A 194 -9.05 5.74 7.20
N ASN A 195 -9.62 6.93 7.39
CA ASN A 195 -8.92 8.13 7.87
C ASN A 195 -7.77 8.62 6.98
N VAL A 196 -7.77 8.29 5.69
CA VAL A 196 -6.75 8.75 4.74
C VAL A 196 -6.63 10.27 4.66
N GLU A 197 -7.68 11.02 5.01
CA GLU A 197 -7.64 12.48 5.00
C GLU A 197 -6.65 13.04 6.03
N GLU A 198 -6.38 12.33 7.13
CA GLU A 198 -5.39 12.76 8.14
C GLU A 198 -3.94 12.52 7.64
N LEU A 199 -3.76 11.71 6.58
CA LEU A 199 -2.46 11.42 5.97
C LEU A 199 -2.04 12.48 4.93
N ILE A 200 -2.94 13.41 4.60
CA ILE A 200 -2.70 14.47 3.62
C ILE A 200 -1.95 15.62 4.30
N GLN A 201 -0.74 15.90 3.81
CA GLN A 201 0.07 17.02 4.29
C GLN A 201 -0.13 18.28 3.43
N PRO A 202 0.36 19.46 3.86
CA PRO A 202 0.49 20.60 2.97
C PRO A 202 1.45 20.28 1.81
N LEU A 203 1.10 20.75 0.60
CA LEU A 203 1.95 20.58 -0.58
C LEU A 203 3.38 21.12 -0.33
N PRO A 204 4.42 20.30 -0.55
CA PRO A 204 5.79 20.73 -0.36
C PRO A 204 6.17 21.73 -1.46
N ARG A 205 6.54 22.96 -1.06
CA ARG A 205 6.89 24.04 -2.00
C ARG A 205 8.35 24.02 -2.45
N ASN A 206 9.19 23.22 -1.79
CA ASN A 206 10.62 23.07 -2.08
C ASN A 206 11.15 21.73 -1.51
N HIS A 207 12.40 21.41 -1.83
CA HIS A 207 13.11 20.20 -1.37
C HIS A 207 13.09 20.03 0.16
N GLN A 208 13.38 21.10 0.91
CA GLN A 208 13.42 21.04 2.37
C GLN A 208 12.04 20.70 2.95
N LYS A 209 10.98 21.33 2.45
CA LYS A 209 9.63 21.05 2.95
C LYS A 209 9.18 19.63 2.61
N MET A 210 9.65 19.08 1.48
CA MET A 210 9.38 17.67 1.18
C MET A 210 10.11 16.72 2.14
N MET A 211 11.38 17.01 2.46
CA MET A 211 12.12 16.28 3.49
C MET A 211 11.44 16.36 4.86
N ASP A 212 10.94 17.54 5.26
CA ASP A 212 10.21 17.71 6.51
C ASP A 212 8.93 16.85 6.53
N ASN A 213 8.15 16.88 5.44
CA ASN A 213 6.95 16.06 5.29
C ASN A 213 7.28 14.56 5.35
N TYR A 214 8.36 14.12 4.67
CA TYR A 214 8.81 12.73 4.68
C TYR A 214 9.18 12.24 6.09
N ASN A 215 9.82 13.09 6.90
CA ASN A 215 10.23 12.75 8.26
C ASN A 215 9.10 12.91 9.28
N MET A 216 7.98 13.52 8.92
CA MET A 216 6.85 13.73 9.81
C MET A 216 6.18 12.40 10.15
N ILE A 217 5.99 12.16 11.46
CA ILE A 217 5.16 11.07 11.96
C ILE A 217 3.72 11.58 12.02
N ILE A 218 2.87 10.97 11.21
CA ILE A 218 1.45 11.29 11.13
C ILE A 218 0.70 10.34 12.07
N SER A 219 -0.03 10.92 13.01
CA SER A 219 -0.91 10.16 13.90
C SER A 219 -2.34 10.18 13.38
N ASP A 220 -2.94 8.99 13.33
CA ASP A 220 -4.37 8.83 13.05
C ASP A 220 -5.16 8.83 14.38
N GLU A 221 -4.99 9.91 15.16
CA GLU A 221 -5.59 10.03 16.51
C GLU A 221 -7.10 10.27 16.46
N LYS A 222 -7.60 10.83 15.35
CA LYS A 222 -9.03 11.02 15.15
C LYS A 222 -9.64 9.71 14.70
N VAL A 223 -10.05 8.90 15.66
CA VAL A 223 -10.86 7.70 15.40
C VAL A 223 -12.24 8.15 14.90
N LYS A 224 -12.37 8.35 13.59
CA LYS A 224 -13.68 8.55 12.96
C LYS A 224 -14.41 7.21 12.97
N LYS A 225 -15.74 7.28 13.00
CA LYS A 225 -16.57 6.08 12.82
C LYS A 225 -16.27 5.51 11.44
N ARG A 226 -15.91 4.22 11.38
CA ARG A 226 -15.64 3.53 10.12
C ARG A 226 -16.88 3.59 9.24
N GLU A 227 -16.73 4.11 8.03
CA GLU A 227 -17.79 4.04 7.03
C GLU A 227 -17.84 2.65 6.40
N SER A 228 -19.02 2.27 5.90
CA SER A 228 -19.17 1.05 5.12
C SER A 228 -18.20 1.08 3.94
N GLY A 229 -17.49 -0.01 3.69
CA GLY A 229 -16.51 -0.09 2.60
C GLY A 229 -15.12 0.46 2.92
N GLN A 230 -14.87 1.01 4.12
CA GLN A 230 -13.51 1.34 4.56
C GLN A 230 -12.84 0.17 5.29
N ARG A 231 -11.51 0.17 5.35
CA ARG A 231 -10.68 -0.81 6.09
C ARG A 231 -9.55 -0.11 6.84
N ASP A 232 -9.26 -0.63 8.02
CA ASP A 232 -8.08 -0.23 8.79
C ASP A 232 -6.82 -0.88 8.19
N LEU A 233 -5.69 -0.18 8.27
CA LEU A 233 -4.38 -0.74 7.92
C LEU A 233 -3.87 -1.67 9.01
N GLU A 234 -3.07 -2.66 8.63
CA GLU A 234 -2.44 -3.58 9.58
C GLU A 234 -1.20 -2.94 10.24
N MET A 235 -1.24 -2.71 11.55
CA MET A 235 -0.25 -1.87 12.24
C MET A 235 1.18 -2.44 12.30
N ASN A 236 1.42 -3.68 11.88
CA ASN A 236 2.73 -4.33 11.99
C ASN A 236 3.51 -4.39 10.67
N HIS A 237 2.91 -3.99 9.56
CA HIS A 237 3.61 -3.75 8.30
C HIS A 237 4.63 -2.61 8.43
N SER A 238 5.71 -2.67 7.65
CA SER A 238 6.76 -1.65 7.67
C SER A 238 6.60 -0.60 6.57
N HIS A 239 5.87 -0.90 5.49
CA HIS A 239 5.72 -0.01 4.35
C HIS A 239 4.33 -0.12 3.71
N TYR A 240 3.87 0.97 3.10
CA TYR A 240 2.56 1.06 2.45
C TYR A 240 2.62 1.80 1.11
N LEU A 241 2.25 1.10 0.04
CA LEU A 241 1.99 1.69 -1.28
C LEU A 241 0.46 1.81 -1.44
N MET A 242 -0.05 3.04 -1.41
CA MET A 242 -1.49 3.30 -1.47
C MET A 242 -1.87 3.78 -2.86
N LEU A 243 -2.39 2.86 -3.66
CA LEU A 243 -2.74 3.08 -5.07
C LEU A 243 -4.07 3.83 -5.20
N ASP A 244 -4.09 4.84 -6.06
CA ASP A 244 -5.22 5.74 -6.24
C ASP A 244 -5.65 5.84 -7.70
N ASP A 245 -6.91 5.50 -7.97
CA ASP A 245 -7.57 5.66 -9.27
C ASP A 245 -8.67 6.73 -9.21
N GLY A 246 -8.70 7.53 -8.14
CA GLY A 246 -9.72 8.54 -7.92
C GLY A 246 -11.06 7.96 -7.47
N THR A 247 -11.15 6.70 -7.06
CA THR A 247 -12.38 6.10 -6.50
C THR A 247 -12.32 5.98 -4.98
N LEU A 248 -13.48 5.89 -4.33
CA LEU A 248 -13.61 5.61 -2.89
C LEU A 248 -14.20 4.21 -2.68
N ARG A 249 -13.78 3.52 -1.62
CA ARG A 249 -14.35 2.24 -1.14
C ARG A 249 -14.33 1.10 -2.17
N HIS A 250 -13.44 1.19 -3.16
CA HIS A 250 -13.08 0.09 -4.05
C HIS A 250 -11.76 -0.51 -3.60
N TYR A 251 -11.61 -1.82 -3.74
CA TYR A 251 -10.43 -2.56 -3.25
C TYR A 251 -9.54 -3.10 -4.37
N ASP A 252 -10.06 -3.14 -5.60
CA ASP A 252 -9.34 -3.71 -6.72
C ASP A 252 -8.17 -2.82 -7.14
N THR A 253 -6.99 -3.42 -7.17
CA THR A 253 -5.73 -2.82 -7.62
C THR A 253 -5.36 -3.26 -9.03
N GLY A 254 -6.23 -4.00 -9.72
CA GLY A 254 -5.91 -4.69 -10.95
C GLY A 254 -4.72 -5.62 -10.78
N ASP A 255 -3.91 -5.72 -11.83
CA ASP A 255 -2.69 -6.54 -11.86
C ASP A 255 -1.45 -5.85 -11.24
N TYR A 256 -1.61 -4.66 -10.64
CA TYR A 256 -0.49 -3.80 -10.24
C TYR A 256 0.52 -4.53 -9.34
N ARG A 257 0.03 -5.24 -8.32
CA ARG A 257 0.88 -6.03 -7.42
C ARG A 257 1.67 -7.08 -8.18
N THR A 258 1.04 -7.79 -9.12
CA THR A 258 1.70 -8.82 -9.93
C THR A 258 2.76 -8.20 -10.82
N ARG A 259 2.44 -7.11 -11.53
CA ARG A 259 3.40 -6.37 -12.38
C ARG A 259 4.60 -5.87 -11.56
N LEU A 260 4.36 -5.32 -10.38
CA LEU A 260 5.43 -4.88 -9.48
C LEU A 260 6.30 -6.05 -9.01
N CYS A 261 5.72 -7.17 -8.55
CA CYS A 261 6.49 -8.36 -8.15
C CYS A 261 7.37 -8.88 -9.30
N VAL A 262 6.82 -8.96 -10.52
CA VAL A 262 7.55 -9.39 -11.71
C VAL A 262 8.65 -8.41 -12.10
N HIS A 263 8.41 -7.11 -11.95
CA HIS A 263 9.42 -6.08 -12.18
C HIS A 263 10.58 -6.22 -11.19
N MET A 264 10.28 -6.34 -9.89
CA MET A 264 11.29 -6.52 -8.85
C MET A 264 12.04 -7.85 -8.98
N ALA A 265 11.41 -8.89 -9.53
CA ALA A 265 12.04 -10.18 -9.82
C ALA A 265 13.20 -10.08 -10.81
N LYS A 266 13.12 -9.14 -11.76
CA LYS A 266 14.12 -8.94 -12.82
C LYS A 266 15.34 -8.17 -12.34
N LEU A 267 15.31 -7.60 -11.14
CA LEU A 267 16.44 -6.85 -10.61
C LEU A 267 17.62 -7.79 -10.39
N GLN A 268 18.71 -7.59 -11.11
CA GLN A 268 19.94 -8.39 -11.01
C GLN A 268 20.67 -8.18 -9.68
N HIS A 269 20.79 -9.22 -8.85
CA HIS A 269 21.71 -9.19 -7.71
C HIS A 269 23.15 -9.34 -8.21
N GLU A 270 24.14 -9.15 -7.34
CA GLU A 270 25.55 -9.44 -7.65
C GLU A 270 25.77 -10.91 -8.12
N ILE A 271 24.79 -11.78 -7.88
CA ILE A 271 24.70 -13.13 -8.39
C ILE A 271 23.62 -13.13 -9.50
N ASP A 272 23.97 -13.59 -10.71
CA ASP A 272 23.22 -13.51 -11.98
C ASP A 272 21.81 -14.14 -12.04
N PHE A 273 21.19 -14.50 -10.90
CA PHE A 273 19.87 -15.11 -10.87
C PHE A 273 18.77 -14.10 -10.54
N PRO A 274 17.58 -14.20 -11.18
CA PRO A 274 16.43 -13.38 -10.84
C PRO A 274 15.93 -13.69 -9.43
N VAL A 275 15.28 -12.71 -8.81
CA VAL A 275 14.67 -12.90 -7.48
C VAL A 275 13.44 -13.81 -7.62
N PRO A 276 13.38 -14.95 -6.89
CA PRO A 276 12.21 -15.81 -6.92
C PRO A 276 11.00 -15.10 -6.33
N VAL A 277 9.84 -15.30 -6.97
CA VAL A 277 8.53 -14.82 -6.50
C VAL A 277 7.65 -16.01 -6.19
N VAL A 278 7.10 -16.06 -4.98
CA VAL A 278 6.15 -17.08 -4.54
C VAL A 278 4.85 -16.40 -4.15
N THR A 279 3.75 -16.82 -4.77
CA THR A 279 2.41 -16.39 -4.37
C THR A 279 1.81 -17.43 -3.45
N ILE A 280 1.44 -17.00 -2.24
CA ILE A 280 0.85 -17.84 -1.21
C ILE A 280 -0.61 -17.43 -1.09
N VAL A 281 -1.52 -18.37 -1.39
CA VAL A 281 -2.96 -18.14 -1.34
C VAL A 281 -3.52 -18.89 -0.14
N VAL A 282 -4.18 -18.17 0.76
CA VAL A 282 -4.84 -18.72 1.93
C VAL A 282 -6.32 -18.34 1.89
N GLU A 283 -7.15 -19.32 1.56
CA GLU A 283 -8.57 -19.10 1.27
C GLU A 283 -8.78 -18.12 0.11
N GLY A 284 -10.05 -17.91 -0.25
CA GLY A 284 -10.37 -16.88 -1.22
C GLY A 284 -11.84 -16.82 -1.63
N GLY A 285 -12.23 -15.63 -2.10
CA GLY A 285 -13.45 -15.45 -2.88
C GLY A 285 -13.13 -15.41 -4.37
N ARG A 286 -14.12 -15.03 -5.20
CA ARG A 286 -13.90 -14.80 -6.64
C ARG A 286 -12.75 -13.81 -6.88
N ASP A 287 -12.69 -12.75 -6.08
CA ASP A 287 -11.65 -11.71 -6.20
C ASP A 287 -10.24 -12.26 -5.96
N THR A 288 -10.10 -13.29 -5.12
CA THR A 288 -8.82 -13.95 -4.87
C THR A 288 -8.37 -14.74 -6.10
N ILE A 289 -9.31 -15.39 -6.82
CA ILE A 289 -9.02 -16.15 -8.04
C ILE A 289 -8.51 -15.24 -9.14
N THR A 290 -9.14 -14.07 -9.35
CA THR A 290 -8.70 -13.08 -10.35
C THR A 290 -7.28 -12.56 -10.07
N ASN A 291 -6.82 -12.61 -8.82
CA ASN A 291 -5.47 -12.18 -8.44
C ASN A 291 -4.38 -13.25 -8.65
N ILE A 292 -4.75 -14.48 -9.02
CA ILE A 292 -3.83 -15.62 -9.23
C ILE A 292 -3.53 -15.84 -10.71
N TYR A 293 -4.53 -15.58 -11.58
CA TYR A 293 -4.45 -15.72 -13.03
C TYR A 293 -4.05 -14.40 -13.70
#